data_AF-A0A6G3X7X6-F1
#
_entry.id   AF-A0A6G3X7X6-F1
#
_cell.length_a   1.000
_cell.length_b   1.000
_cell.length_c   1.000
_cell.angle_alpha   90.00
_cell.angle_beta   90.00
_cell.angle_gamma   90.00
#
_symmetry.space_group_name_H-M   'P 1'
#
loop_
_entity.id
_entity.type
_entity.pdbx_description
1 polymer ?
#
loop_
_entity_poly.entity_id
_entity_poly.type
_entity_poly.pdbx_seq_one_letter_code
_entity_poly.pdbx_strand_id
1 'polypeptide(L)' 'EDYLNCFRYGCPPHGGLGMGLARVLMVMLGLDSIREATFLFRGPNRLTP' A
#
# COMPACT_ATOMS: atom_id res chain seq x y z
N GLU A 1 2.84 -2.45 -23.93
CA GLU A 1 3.61 -3.60 -24.48
C GLU A 1 4.85 -3.92 -23.64
N ASP A 2 5.56 -2.92 -23.12
CA ASP A 2 6.79 -3.08 -22.33
C ASP A 2 6.69 -4.05 -21.14
N TYR A 3 5.65 -3.93 -20.31
CA TYR A 3 5.46 -4.82 -19.16
C TYR A 3 5.43 -6.31 -19.56
N LEU A 4 4.76 -6.64 -20.67
CA LEU A 4 4.64 -8.03 -21.13
C LEU A 4 5.93 -8.53 -21.79
N ASN A 5 6.72 -7.64 -22.39
CA ASN A 5 7.98 -7.99 -23.03
C ASN A 5 9.02 -8.51 -22.02
N CYS A 6 8.96 -8.06 -20.76
CA CYS A 6 9.82 -8.53 -19.67
C CYS A 6 9.71 -10.05 -19.40
N PHE A 7 8.63 -10.71 -19.81
CA PHE A 7 8.39 -12.12 -19.49
C PHE A 7 8.75 -13.09 -20.64
N ARG A 8 9.22 -12.59 -21.79
CA ARG A 8 9.41 -13.39 -23.01
C ARG A 8 10.60 -14.34 -22.99
N TYR A 9 11.66 -14.02 -22.25
CA TYR A 9 12.95 -14.75 -22.30
C TYR A 9 13.25 -15.50 -21.00
N GLY A 10 12.25 -16.20 -20.47
CA GLY A 10 12.34 -16.93 -19.21
C GLY A 10 11.80 -16.11 -18.05
N CYS A 11 10.59 -16.47 -17.61
CA CYS A 11 9.95 -15.91 -16.44
C CYS A 11 9.64 -17.04 -15.45
N PRO A 12 10.29 -17.09 -14.28
CA PRO A 12 9.92 -18.05 -13.26
C PRO A 12 8.49 -17.74 -12.74
N PRO A 13 7.75 -18.76 -12.27
CA PRO A 13 6.50 -18.53 -11.56
C PRO A 13 6.76 -17.63 -10.35
N HIS A 14 6.12 -16.47 -10.31
CA HIS A 14 6.33 -15.48 -9.27
C HIS A 14 4.99 -14.88 -8.82
N GLY A 15 4.99 -14.36 -7.59
CA GLY A 15 3.87 -13.69 -6.96
C GLY A 15 4.36 -12.90 -5.74
N GLY A 16 3.48 -12.13 -5.12
CA GLY A 16 3.84 -11.33 -3.94
C GLY A 16 2.63 -10.82 -3.19
N LEU A 17 2.89 -10.23 -2.03
CA LEU A 17 1.89 -9.58 -1.17
C LEU A 17 2.27 -8.12 -0.95
N GLY A 18 1.29 -7.23 -1.05
CA GLY A 18 1.42 -5.83 -0.64
C GLY A 18 0.68 -5.56 0.66
N MET A 19 1.38 -5.06 1.68
CA MET A 19 0.77 -4.64 2.94
C MET A 19 0.85 -3.12 3.12
N GLY A 20 -0.29 -2.50 3.41
CA GLY A 20 -0.33 -1.06 3.68
C GLY A 20 0.18 -0.74 5.08
N LEU A 21 1.33 -0.06 5.19
CA LEU A 21 1.97 0.27 6.47
C LEU A 21 1.01 0.89 7.50
N ALA A 22 0.24 1.91 7.11
CA ALA A 22 -0.71 2.57 8.01
C ALA A 22 -1.82 1.64 8.52
N ARG A 23 -2.26 0.67 7.70
CA ARG A 23 -3.26 -0.33 8.10
C ARG A 23 -2.66 -1.40 9.02
N VAL A 24 -1.41 -1.80 8.75
CA VAL A 24 -0.67 -2.71 9.63
C VAL A 24 -0.52 -2.08 11.01
N LEU A 25 -0.08 -0.82 11.08
CA LEU A 25 0.04 -0.10 12.36
C LEU A 25 -1.29 0.09 13.08
N MET A 26 -2.35 0.45 12.36
CA MET A 26 -3.70 0.58 12.92
C MET A 26 -4.15 -0.71 13.62
N VAL A 27 -3.97 -1.87 12.98
CA VAL A 27 -4.34 -3.17 13.56
C VAL A 27 -3.41 -3.57 14.70
N MET A 28 -2.10 -3.40 14.53
CA MET A 28 -1.11 -3.76 15.57
C MET A 28 -1.29 -2.97 16.87
N LEU A 29 -1.71 -1.70 16.77
CA LEU A 29 -1.90 -0.81 17.90
C LEU A 29 -3.35 -0.71 18.37
N GLY A 30 -4.28 -1.42 17.71
CA GLY A 30 -5.71 -1.40 18.05
C GLY A 30 -6.38 -0.04 17.89
N LEU A 31 -5.97 0.74 16.88
CA LEU A 31 -6.50 2.08 16.62
C LEU A 31 -7.84 2.00 15.88
N ASP A 32 -8.78 2.89 16.22
CA ASP A 32 -10.13 2.90 15.64
C ASP A 32 -10.15 3.47 14.22
N SER A 33 -9.14 4.28 13.86
CA SER A 33 -9.06 4.93 12.55
C SER A 33 -7.65 4.96 11.98
N ILE A 34 -7.53 4.73 10.67
CA ILE A 34 -6.25 4.87 9.93
C ILE A 34 -5.68 6.30 10.03
N ARG A 35 -6.53 7.28 10.34
CA ARG A 35 -6.12 8.68 10.54
C ARG A 35 -5.17 8.82 11.73
N GLU A 36 -5.32 7.99 12.75
CA GLU A 36 -4.49 7.99 13.96
C GLU A 36 -3.13 7.32 13.70
N ALA A 37 -3.08 6.38 12.76
CA ALA A 37 -1.85 5.73 12.30
C ALA A 37 -1.08 6.55 11.23
N THR A 38 -1.60 7.70 10.80
CA THR A 38 -1.04 8.48 9.69
C THR A 38 -0.76 9.93 10.11
N PHE A 39 0.52 10.32 10.11
CA PHE A 39 0.95 11.66 10.53
C PHE A 39 0.18 12.82 9.84
N LEU A 40 0.09 12.78 8.51
CA LEU A 40 -0.73 13.71 7.73
C LEU A 40 -1.71 12.94 6.84
N PHE A 41 -2.85 12.56 7.42
CA PHE A 41 -3.89 11.85 6.68
C PHE A 41 -4.33 12.58 5.40
N ARG A 42 -4.33 11.88 4.26
CA ARG A 42 -4.85 12.40 3.00
C ARG A 42 -6.15 11.70 2.66
N GLY A 43 -7.22 12.47 2.54
CA GLY A 43 -8.51 12.02 2.04
C GLY A 43 -9.08 13.06 1.08
N PRO A 44 -10.17 12.74 0.37
CA PRO A 44 -10.74 13.60 -0.67
C PRO A 44 -11.01 15.04 -0.22
N ASN A 45 -11.35 15.22 1.06
CA ASN A 45 -11.76 16.51 1.64
C ASN A 45 -10.67 17.20 2.48
N ARG A 46 -9.42 16.70 2.54
CA ARG A 46 -8.32 17.31 3.32
C ARG A 46 -7.18 17.77 2.43
N LEU A 47 -7.18 19.06 2.10
CA LEU A 47 -6.19 19.70 1.23
C LEU A 47 -5.03 20.33 2.03
N THR A 48 -5.32 20.93 3.17
CA THR A 48 -4.30 21.53 4.06
C THR A 48 -3.85 20.54 5.14
N PRO A 49 -2.65 20.75 5.73
CA PRO A 49 -2.35 20.24 7.06
C PRO A 49 -3.43 20.65 8.07
#